data_AF-A0A3D5CQN1-F1
#
_entry.id   AF-A0A3D5CQN1-F1
#
_cell.length_a   1.000
_cell.length_b   1.000
_cell.length_c   1.000
_cell.angle_alpha   90.00
_cell.angle_beta   90.00
_cell.angle_gamma   90.00
#
_symmetry.space_group_name_H-M   'P 1'
#
loop_
_entity.id
_entity.type
_entity.pdbx_description
1 polymer ?
#
loop_
_entity_poly.entity_id
_entity_poly.type
_entity_poly.pdbx_seq_one_letter_code
_entity_poly.pdbx_strand_id
1 'polypeptide(L)'
;MKRKVRFFRSVNFKIAITFILILLISIEIIGAYFIRGLERSTINTFIKDMNQTVESLATTISPELNRKDNADDEEVNANIKRFIENSATSDIIEIRVVDEKGIIRGTTDVNEQSAVG
;
A
#
# COMPACT_ATOMS: atom_id res chain seq x y z
N MET A 1 -29.40 -23.83 53.68
CA MET A 1 -28.38 -22.84 53.22
C MET A 1 -27.56 -23.46 52.08
N LYS A 2 -27.67 -22.94 50.84
CA LYS A 2 -26.92 -23.47 49.69
C LYS A 2 -25.46 -23.01 49.77
N ARG A 3 -24.51 -23.94 49.87
CA ARG A 3 -23.07 -23.64 49.88
C ARG A 3 -22.67 -23.08 48.51
N LYS A 4 -22.39 -21.78 48.44
CA LYS A 4 -21.74 -21.13 47.28
C LYS A 4 -20.38 -21.80 47.06
N VAL A 5 -20.28 -22.62 46.02
CA VAL A 5 -19.02 -23.27 45.63
C VAL A 5 -18.00 -22.18 45.27
N ARG A 6 -16.92 -22.13 46.03
CA ARG A 6 -15.87 -21.13 45.89
C ARG A 6 -14.82 -21.66 44.90
N PHE A 7 -15.18 -21.71 43.62
CA PHE A 7 -14.39 -22.29 42.52
C PHE A 7 -12.92 -21.83 42.49
N PHE A 8 -12.61 -20.63 42.98
CA PHE A 8 -11.27 -20.04 43.01
C PHE A 8 -10.38 -20.43 44.21
N ARG A 9 -10.80 -21.33 45.11
CA ARG A 9 -10.00 -21.73 46.28
C ARG A 9 -9.12 -22.97 46.09
N SER A 10 -9.33 -23.76 45.04
CA SER A 10 -8.55 -24.98 44.82
C SER A 10 -7.11 -24.67 44.39
N VAL A 11 -6.13 -25.35 45.01
CA VAL A 11 -4.71 -25.23 44.64
C VAL A 11 -4.48 -25.73 43.22
N ASN A 12 -5.10 -26.85 42.83
CA ASN A 12 -4.99 -27.40 41.49
C ASN A 12 -5.54 -26.43 40.43
N PHE A 13 -6.65 -25.72 40.75
CA PHE A 13 -7.20 -24.70 39.85
C PHE A 13 -6.25 -23.52 39.65
N LYS A 14 -5.58 -23.07 40.72
CA LYS A 14 -4.57 -21.99 40.64
C LYS A 14 -3.34 -22.39 39.83
N ILE A 15 -2.90 -23.64 39.96
CA ILE A 15 -1.78 -24.16 39.18
C ILE A 15 -2.16 -24.22 37.69
N ALA A 16 -3.34 -24.77 37.37
CA ALA A 16 -3.83 -24.85 36.00
C ALA A 16 -3.96 -23.47 35.34
N ILE A 17 -4.55 -22.49 36.03
CA ILE A 17 -4.67 -21.13 35.46
C ILE A 17 -3.33 -20.45 35.28
N THR A 18 -2.35 -20.72 36.15
CA THR A 18 -0.98 -20.19 36.01
C THR A 18 -0.32 -20.72 34.73
N PHE A 19 -0.46 -22.02 34.45
CA PHE A 19 0.06 -22.60 33.21
C PHE A 19 -0.62 -21.99 31.97
N ILE A 20 -1.94 -21.81 32.00
CA ILE A 20 -2.67 -21.16 30.90
C ILE A 20 -2.18 -19.72 30.70
N LEU A 21 -2.00 -18.96 31.77
CA LEU A 21 -1.53 -17.58 31.69
C LEU A 21 -0.10 -17.48 31.12
N ILE A 22 0.80 -18.38 31.53
CA ILE A 22 2.17 -18.42 30.99
C ILE A 22 2.14 -18.76 29.49
N LEU A 23 1.31 -19.73 29.09
CA LEU A 23 1.16 -20.13 27.70
C LEU A 23 0.57 -18.99 26.85
N LEU A 24 -0.43 -18.26 27.37
CA LEU A 24 -1.00 -17.09 26.71
C LEU A 24 0.06 -15.99 26.52
N ILE A 25 0.80 -15.62 27.56
CA ILE A 25 1.87 -14.60 27.45
C ILE A 25 2.90 -15.01 26.38
N SER A 26 3.23 -16.29 26.32
CA SER A 26 4.18 -16.81 25.32
C SER A 26 3.65 -16.63 23.89
N ILE A 27 2.37 -16.96 23.65
CA ILE A 27 1.72 -16.78 22.34
C ILE A 27 1.62 -15.30 21.99
N GLU A 28 1.26 -14.42 22.93
CA GLU A 28 1.17 -12.98 22.68
C GLU A 28 2.52 -12.40 22.24
N ILE A 29 3.63 -12.80 22.89
CA ILE A 29 4.98 -12.33 22.52
C ILE A 29 5.35 -12.80 21.10
N ILE A 30 5.14 -14.09 20.79
CA ILE A 30 5.42 -14.64 19.47
C ILE A 30 4.52 -14.00 18.41
N GLY A 31 3.24 -13.85 18.71
CA GLY A 31 2.24 -13.24 17.83
C GLY A 31 2.59 -11.79 17.50
N ALA A 32 2.96 -10.99 18.50
CA ALA A 32 3.37 -9.60 18.30
C ALA A 32 4.63 -9.49 17.41
N TYR A 33 5.61 -10.38 17.58
CA TYR A 33 6.79 -10.43 16.73
C TYR A 33 6.42 -10.81 15.28
N PHE A 34 5.58 -11.82 15.12
CA PHE A 34 5.16 -12.30 13.81
C PHE A 34 4.33 -11.26 13.04
N ILE A 35 3.36 -10.60 13.70
CA ILE A 35 2.54 -9.55 13.10
C ILE A 35 3.40 -8.40 12.58
N ARG A 36 4.41 -7.95 13.35
CA ARG A 36 5.36 -6.92 12.90
C ARG A 36 6.16 -7.37 11.67
N GLY A 37 6.53 -8.65 11.62
CA GLY A 37 7.20 -9.24 10.45
C GLY A 37 6.29 -9.24 9.22
N LEU A 38 5.03 -9.64 9.38
CA LEU A 38 4.02 -9.61 8.32
C LEU A 38 3.77 -8.19 7.83
N GLU A 39 3.52 -7.25 8.73
CA GLU A 39 3.31 -5.83 8.39
C GLU A 39 4.46 -5.29 7.55
N ARG A 40 5.71 -5.49 8.00
CA ARG A 40 6.90 -5.07 7.26
C ARG A 40 6.97 -5.73 5.88
N SER A 41 6.69 -7.03 5.79
CA SER A 41 6.71 -7.76 4.54
C SER A 41 5.65 -7.23 3.56
N THR A 42 4.43 -7.01 4.04
CA THR A 42 3.32 -6.46 3.24
C THR A 42 3.63 -5.06 2.75
N ILE A 43 4.10 -4.15 3.62
CA ILE A 43 4.48 -2.79 3.23
C ILE A 43 5.60 -2.81 2.19
N ASN A 44 6.66 -3.59 2.42
CA ASN A 44 7.78 -3.68 1.49
C ASN A 44 7.38 -4.26 0.14
N THR A 45 6.49 -5.27 0.14
CA THR A 45 5.97 -5.87 -1.09
C THR A 45 5.13 -4.86 -1.86
N PHE A 46 4.22 -4.17 -1.18
CA PHE A 46 3.42 -3.10 -1.78
C PHE A 46 4.29 -1.99 -2.40
N ILE A 47 5.29 -1.50 -1.68
CA ILE A 47 6.22 -0.48 -2.20
C ILE A 47 6.98 -1.01 -3.42
N LYS A 48 7.44 -2.27 -3.37
CA LYS A 48 8.15 -2.89 -4.50
C LYS A 48 7.26 -2.98 -5.73
N ASP A 49 6.04 -3.47 -5.57
CA ASP A 49 5.08 -3.64 -6.66
C ASP A 49 4.69 -2.28 -7.27
N MET A 50 4.53 -1.25 -6.42
CA MET A 50 4.28 0.12 -6.86
C MET A 50 5.47 0.67 -7.66
N ASN A 51 6.70 0.49 -7.17
CA ASN A 51 7.91 0.94 -7.89
C ASN A 51 8.05 0.24 -9.25
N GLN A 52 7.78 -1.05 -9.33
CA GLN A 52 7.79 -1.80 -10.60
C GLN A 52 6.74 -1.28 -11.58
N THR A 53 5.54 -0.96 -11.08
CA THR A 53 4.48 -0.34 -11.89
C THR A 53 4.93 1.01 -12.44
N VAL A 54 5.52 1.87 -11.61
CA VAL A 54 6.04 3.18 -12.02
C VAL A 54 7.19 3.04 -13.04
N GLU A 55 8.13 2.11 -12.84
CA GLU A 55 9.23 1.86 -13.76
C GLU A 55 8.76 1.38 -15.14
N SER A 56 7.78 0.46 -15.15
CA SER A 56 7.12 0.00 -16.38
C SER A 56 6.44 1.16 -17.10
N LEU A 57 5.66 1.95 -16.37
CA LEU A 57 4.93 3.10 -16.91
C LEU A 57 5.88 4.18 -17.45
N ALA A 58 6.97 4.47 -16.74
CA ALA A 58 8.01 5.39 -17.18
C ALA A 58 8.63 4.92 -18.51
N THR A 59 8.87 3.61 -18.65
CA THR A 59 9.39 3.03 -19.91
C THR A 59 8.40 3.19 -21.07
N THR A 60 7.09 3.09 -20.81
CA THR A 60 6.03 3.31 -21.81
C THR A 60 5.87 4.78 -22.19
N ILE A 61 5.99 5.70 -21.23
CA ILE A 61 5.74 7.14 -21.44
C ILE A 61 6.98 7.89 -21.97
N SER A 62 8.19 7.43 -21.63
CA SER A 62 9.44 8.09 -22.02
C SER A 62 9.56 8.41 -23.52
N PRO A 63 9.14 7.55 -24.47
CA PRO A 63 9.17 7.88 -25.89
C PRO A 63 8.26 9.05 -26.28
N GLU A 64 7.08 9.18 -25.65
CA GLU A 64 6.17 10.30 -25.91
C GLU A 64 6.75 11.62 -25.38
N LEU A 65 7.35 11.61 -24.18
CA LEU A 65 8.02 12.78 -23.61
C LEU A 65 9.26 13.23 -24.40
N ASN A 66 9.92 12.30 -25.10
CA ASN A 66 11.11 12.58 -25.92
C ASN A 66 10.77 12.87 -27.39
N ARG A 67 9.49 12.99 -27.77
CA ARG A 67 9.14 13.43 -29.13
C ARG A 67 9.71 14.83 -29.37
N LYS A 68 10.33 15.03 -30.54
CA LYS A 68 10.93 16.32 -30.93
C LYS A 68 9.87 17.42 -30.93
N ASP A 69 10.30 18.66 -30.70
CA ASP A 69 9.51 19.92 -30.55
C ASP A 69 8.49 20.27 -31.67
N ASN A 70 8.30 19.40 -32.68
CA ASN A 70 7.26 19.55 -33.72
C ASN A 70 6.09 18.58 -33.51
N ALA A 71 6.08 17.83 -32.40
CA ALA A 71 4.92 17.03 -32.00
C ALA A 71 3.87 17.96 -31.38
N ASP A 72 2.60 17.70 -31.67
CA ASP A 72 1.48 18.41 -31.07
C ASP A 72 1.41 18.05 -29.59
N ASP A 73 1.62 19.04 -28.71
CA ASP A 73 1.57 18.87 -27.25
C ASP A 73 0.21 18.29 -26.80
N GLU A 74 -0.86 18.59 -27.54
CA GLU A 74 -2.19 18.00 -27.29
C GLU A 74 -2.20 16.49 -27.57
N GLU A 75 -1.54 16.04 -28.64
CA GLU A 75 -1.40 14.61 -28.98
C GLU A 75 -0.57 13.88 -27.92
N VAL A 76 0.55 14.48 -27.49
CA VAL A 76 1.43 13.94 -26.45
C VAL A 76 0.67 13.79 -25.13
N ASN A 77 0.00 14.86 -24.67
CA ASN A 77 -0.78 14.83 -23.44
C ASN A 77 -1.92 13.81 -23.51
N ALA A 78 -2.60 13.68 -24.66
CA ALA A 78 -3.65 12.68 -24.86
C ALA A 78 -3.12 11.24 -24.82
N ASN A 79 -1.95 10.97 -25.40
CA ASN A 79 -1.31 9.66 -25.35
C ASN A 79 -0.88 9.29 -23.93
N ILE A 80 -0.23 10.25 -23.23
CA ILE A 80 0.16 10.09 -21.82
C ILE A 80 -1.06 9.78 -20.95
N LYS A 81 -2.15 10.54 -21.13
CA LYS A 81 -3.40 10.32 -20.40
C LYS A 81 -3.93 8.90 -20.59
N ARG A 82 -3.93 8.37 -21.82
CA ARG A 82 -4.37 6.99 -22.09
C ARG A 82 -3.48 5.96 -21.37
N PHE A 83 -2.16 6.17 -21.34
CA PHE A 83 -1.25 5.24 -20.66
C PHE A 83 -1.45 5.22 -19.14
N ILE A 84 -1.61 6.39 -18.53
CA ILE A 84 -1.83 6.48 -17.07
C ILE A 84 -3.21 5.98 -16.66
N GLU A 85 -4.26 6.22 -17.45
CA GLU A 85 -5.61 5.69 -17.18
C GLU A 85 -5.65 4.16 -17.23
N ASN A 86 -4.95 3.54 -18.18
CA ASN A 86 -4.84 2.09 -18.29
C ASN A 86 -4.02 1.44 -17.16
N SER A 87 -3.17 2.22 -16.50
CA SER A 87 -2.28 1.75 -15.43
C SER A 87 -2.85 2.05 -14.03
N ALA A 88 -3.94 2.82 -13.95
CA ALA A 88 -4.60 3.13 -12.69
C ALA A 88 -5.29 1.87 -12.13
N THR A 89 -4.99 1.56 -10.88
CA THR A 89 -5.63 0.50 -10.11
C THR A 89 -6.32 1.10 -8.88
N SER A 90 -7.16 0.32 -8.20
CA SER A 90 -7.86 0.78 -6.97
C SER A 90 -6.92 1.19 -5.84
N ASP A 91 -5.67 0.73 -5.87
CA ASP A 91 -4.67 0.98 -4.83
C ASP A 91 -3.87 2.26 -5.11
N ILE A 92 -4.07 2.88 -6.27
CA ILE A 92 -3.39 4.10 -6.71
C ILE A 92 -4.36 5.27 -6.57
N ILE A 93 -3.95 6.27 -5.78
CA ILE A 93 -4.75 7.48 -5.54
C ILE A 93 -4.68 8.41 -6.75
N GLU A 94 -3.46 8.66 -7.25
CA GLU A 94 -3.21 9.53 -8.40
C GLU A 94 -1.92 9.07 -9.10
N ILE A 95 -1.94 9.10 -10.43
CA ILE A 95 -0.74 9.07 -11.27
C ILE A 95 -0.60 10.45 -11.89
N ARG A 96 0.57 11.07 -11.73
CA ARG A 96 0.92 12.36 -12.33
C ARG A 96 2.23 12.25 -13.09
N VAL A 97 2.22 12.74 -14.32
CA VAL A 97 3.41 12.80 -15.18
C VAL A 97 3.85 14.25 -15.26
N VAL A 98 5.09 14.49 -14.87
CA VAL A 98 5.70 15.82 -14.87
C VAL A 98 6.94 15.75 -15.75
N ASP A 99 7.05 16.69 -16.69
CA ASP A 99 8.22 16.78 -17.57
C ASP A 99 9.43 17.47 -16.89
N GLU A 100 10.55 17.56 -17.61
CA GLU A 100 11.77 18.19 -17.12
C GLU A 100 11.63 19.70 -16.85
N LYS A 101 10.62 20.35 -17.43
CA LYS A 101 10.31 21.78 -17.23
C LYS A 101 9.39 21.99 -16.03
N GLY A 102 8.97 20.92 -15.35
CA GLY A 102 8.02 20.97 -14.23
C GLY A 102 6.56 21.09 -14.66
N ILE A 103 6.26 20.87 -15.95
CA ILE A 103 4.92 20.96 -16.52
C ILE A 103 4.22 19.60 -16.36
N ILE A 104 2.95 19.62 -15.94
CA ILE A 104 2.14 18.41 -15.84
C ILE A 104 1.68 18.04 -17.25
N ARG A 105 2.11 16.86 -17.72
CA ARG A 105 1.73 16.30 -19.04
C ARG A 105 0.58 15.30 -18.98
N GLY A 106 0.18 14.91 -17.77
CA GLY A 106 -1.01 14.10 -17.54
C GLY A 106 -1.26 13.83 -16.06
N THR A 107 -2.52 13.69 -15.68
CA THR A 107 -2.96 13.22 -14.37
C THR A 107 -4.18 12.32 -14.49
N THR A 108 -4.32 11.34 -13.59
CA THR A 108 -5.55 10.54 -13.45
C THR A 108 -6.59 11.21 -12.55
N ASP A 109 -6.22 12.27 -11.83
CA ASP A 109 -7.19 13.03 -11.02
C ASP A 109 -8.06 13.88 -11.92
N VAL A 110 -9.37 13.65 -11.86
CA VAL A 110 -10.39 14.36 -12.63
C VAL A 110 -10.47 15.85 -12.26
N ASN A 111 -10.07 16.22 -11.04
CA ASN A 111 -10.11 17.60 -10.56
C ASN A 111 -8.89 18.41 -11.04
N GLU A 112 -7.77 17.73 -11.31
CA GLU A 112 -6.49 18.35 -11.69
C GLU A 112 -6.27 18.38 -13.21
N GLN A 113 -7.27 18.00 -14.02
CA GLN A 113 -7.16 18.01 -15.49
C GLN A 113 -6.86 19.41 -16.05
N SER A 114 -7.30 20.47 -15.37
CA SER A 114 -7.02 21.86 -15.78
C SER A 114 -5.56 22.28 -15.61
N ALA A 115 -4.76 21.51 -14.86
CA ALA A 115 -3.34 21.76 -14.65
C ALA A 115 -2.45 21.10 -15.74
N VAL A 116 -3.05 20.34 -16.66
CA VAL A 116 -2.36 19.70 -17.78
C VAL A 116 -2.20 20.71 -18.91
N GLY A 117 -0.97 20.90 -19.40
CA GLY A 117 -0.66 21.85 -20.46
C GLY A 117 0.81 22.17 -20.52
#